data_AF-A0A8S3SAH9-F1
#
_entry.id   AF-A0A8S3SAH9-F1
#
_cell.length_a   1.000
_cell.length_b   1.000
_cell.length_c   1.000
_cell.angle_alpha   90.00
_cell.angle_beta   90.00
_cell.angle_gamma   90.00
#
_symmetry.space_group_name_H-M   'P 1'
#
loop_
_entity.id
_entity.type
_entity.pdbx_description
1 polymer ?
#
loop_
_entity_poly.entity_id
_entity_poly.type
_entity_poly.pdbx_seq_one_letter_code
_entity_poly.pdbx_strand_id
1 'polypeptide(L)'
;MKHLKCIAFVRPTKENVELLAQELRMSKYGLYYIYFSNVISKQDVKVLAEADDQEVVREVQEFFGDYVAVSPHLFTLNINGCCQGLNWSTDSLARSTQGLTSVLLSLKKCPMIRYQNSSETARRLAESVRQTINKEAALFEFRKTDVAPILLILDRRDDAVTPILNQWTYQAMVHELIGIANSRINLSNVPGISKELQEVVLSPEHDEFYANNMYSNFGEIGNNIKDLMDEFQTKSKSHEK
;
A
#
# COMPACT_ATOMS: atom_id res chain seq x y z
N MET A 1 26.21 -12.70 -10.60
CA MET A 1 26.76 -12.22 -9.31
C MET A 1 26.56 -13.31 -8.26
N LYS A 2 27.29 -14.43 -8.39
CA LYS A 2 27.00 -15.67 -7.64
C LYS A 2 27.33 -15.61 -6.15
N HIS A 3 28.10 -14.62 -5.71
CA HIS A 3 28.36 -14.37 -4.29
C HIS A 3 27.22 -13.62 -3.58
N LEU A 4 26.24 -13.09 -4.31
CA LEU A 4 25.11 -12.36 -3.74
C LEU A 4 23.94 -13.29 -3.43
N LYS A 5 23.18 -12.89 -2.40
CA LYS A 5 21.88 -13.46 -2.04
C LYS A 5 20.78 -12.62 -2.69
N CYS A 6 19.80 -13.26 -3.30
CA CYS A 6 18.61 -12.63 -3.86
C CYS A 6 17.46 -12.71 -2.86
N ILE A 7 16.80 -11.58 -2.63
CA ILE A 7 15.52 -11.52 -1.93
C ILE A 7 14.48 -11.10 -2.97
N ALA A 8 13.55 -12.00 -3.30
CA ALA A 8 12.47 -11.72 -4.22
C ALA A 8 11.19 -11.50 -3.44
N PHE A 9 10.66 -10.28 -3.44
CA PHE A 9 9.34 -9.98 -2.87
C PHE A 9 8.37 -9.63 -4.00
N VAL A 10 7.43 -10.54 -4.29
CA VAL A 10 6.55 -10.42 -5.47
C VAL A 10 5.12 -10.84 -5.16
N ARG A 11 4.18 -10.34 -5.95
CA ARG A 11 2.80 -10.86 -5.92
C ARG A 11 2.77 -12.25 -6.57
N PRO A 12 1.96 -13.22 -6.08
CA PRO A 12 1.84 -14.55 -6.69
C PRO A 12 0.94 -14.53 -7.95
N THR A 13 1.29 -13.72 -8.94
CA THR A 13 0.63 -13.72 -10.26
C THR A 13 1.28 -14.76 -11.17
N LYS A 14 0.54 -15.26 -12.15
CA LYS A 14 1.07 -16.22 -13.14
C LYS A 14 2.34 -15.68 -13.82
N GLU A 15 2.30 -14.42 -14.24
CA GLU A 15 3.45 -13.73 -14.84
C GLU A 15 4.66 -13.70 -13.90
N ASN A 16 4.49 -13.32 -12.63
CA ASN A 16 5.60 -13.28 -11.68
C ASN A 16 6.17 -14.67 -11.37
N VAL A 17 5.31 -15.69 -11.31
CA VAL A 17 5.73 -17.09 -11.12
C VAL A 17 6.53 -17.59 -12.32
N GLU A 18 6.09 -17.27 -13.53
CA GLU A 18 6.81 -17.62 -14.77
C GLU A 18 8.16 -16.92 -14.87
N LEU A 19 8.22 -15.62 -14.55
CA LEU A 19 9.47 -14.86 -14.51
C LEU A 19 10.44 -15.38 -13.45
N LEU A 20 9.93 -15.73 -12.26
CA LEU A 20 10.75 -16.37 -11.21
C LEU A 20 11.24 -17.75 -11.65
N ALA A 21 10.40 -18.57 -12.27
CA ALA A 21 10.81 -19.88 -12.77
C ALA A 21 11.91 -19.76 -13.84
N GLN A 22 11.81 -18.78 -14.73
CA GLN A 22 12.86 -18.49 -15.71
C GLN A 22 14.17 -18.05 -15.03
N GLU A 23 14.08 -17.19 -14.01
CA GLU A 23 15.23 -16.76 -13.23
C GLU A 23 15.88 -17.93 -12.48
N LEU A 24 15.12 -18.88 -11.92
CA LEU A 24 15.67 -20.05 -11.22
C LEU A 24 16.39 -21.02 -12.16
N ARG A 25 15.85 -21.28 -13.35
CA ARG A 25 16.51 -22.11 -14.38
C ARG A 25 17.87 -21.54 -14.79
N MET A 26 17.97 -20.22 -14.87
CA MET A 26 19.18 -19.49 -15.24
C MET A 26 19.66 -18.58 -14.11
N SER A 27 19.82 -19.15 -12.91
CA SER A 27 20.06 -18.36 -11.70
C SER A 27 21.27 -17.43 -11.82
N LYS A 28 21.07 -16.13 -11.55
CA LYS A 28 22.12 -15.10 -11.57
C LYS A 28 22.82 -14.92 -10.23
N TYR A 29 22.12 -15.28 -9.15
CA TYR A 29 22.56 -15.18 -7.76
C TYR A 29 22.91 -16.55 -7.19
N GLY A 30 23.59 -16.57 -6.03
CA GLY A 30 24.02 -17.83 -5.40
C GLY A 30 22.93 -18.48 -4.55
N LEU A 31 22.06 -17.66 -3.94
CA LEU A 31 21.01 -18.09 -3.03
C LEU A 31 19.75 -17.24 -3.25
N TYR A 32 18.58 -17.83 -3.11
CA TYR A 32 17.29 -17.15 -3.26
C TYR A 32 16.41 -17.33 -2.03
N TYR A 33 15.81 -16.22 -1.58
CA TYR A 33 14.78 -16.16 -0.55
C TYR A 33 13.55 -15.52 -1.20
N ILE A 34 12.48 -16.29 -1.34
CA ILE A 34 11.29 -15.91 -2.10
C ILE A 34 10.15 -15.62 -1.14
N TYR A 35 9.64 -14.39 -1.19
CA TYR A 35 8.55 -13.91 -0.36
C TYR A 35 7.37 -13.51 -1.26
N PHE A 36 6.21 -14.14 -1.07
CA PHE A 36 5.00 -13.80 -1.80
C PHE A 36 4.13 -12.83 -1.00
N SER A 37 3.63 -11.76 -1.63
CA SER A 37 2.80 -10.76 -0.94
C SER A 37 1.42 -11.28 -0.49
N ASN A 38 1.02 -12.44 -0.99
CA ASN A 38 -0.28 -13.07 -0.76
C ASN A 38 -0.16 -14.61 -0.87
N VAL A 39 -1.27 -15.32 -0.67
CA VAL A 39 -1.33 -16.78 -0.74
C VAL A 39 -0.90 -17.28 -2.13
N ILE A 40 0.00 -18.27 -2.17
CA ILE A 40 0.45 -18.93 -3.41
C ILE A 40 -0.19 -20.32 -3.56
N SER A 41 -0.54 -20.69 -4.79
CA SER A 41 -1.12 -22.01 -5.04
C SER A 41 -0.06 -23.12 -4.96
N LYS A 42 -0.45 -24.31 -4.51
CA LYS A 42 0.44 -25.49 -4.51
C LYS A 42 0.97 -25.84 -5.90
N GLN A 43 0.18 -25.54 -6.94
CA GLN A 43 0.59 -25.74 -8.33
C GLN A 43 1.74 -24.80 -8.70
N ASP A 44 1.63 -23.52 -8.36
CA ASP A 44 2.69 -22.53 -8.66
C ASP A 44 3.96 -22.82 -7.87
N VAL A 45 3.84 -23.27 -6.61
CA VAL A 45 5.00 -23.74 -5.82
C VAL A 45 5.69 -24.92 -6.51
N LYS A 46 4.92 -25.86 -7.07
CA LYS A 46 5.46 -26.99 -7.82
C LYS A 46 6.22 -26.53 -9.08
N VAL A 47 5.67 -25.55 -9.80
CA VAL A 47 6.34 -24.97 -10.98
C VAL A 47 7.69 -24.36 -10.62
N LEU A 48 7.78 -23.66 -9.48
CA LEU A 48 9.03 -23.09 -9.00
C LEU A 48 10.02 -24.17 -8.55
N ALA A 49 9.55 -25.22 -7.88
CA ALA A 49 10.38 -26.33 -7.46
C ALA A 49 10.95 -27.11 -8.66
N GLU A 50 10.15 -27.34 -9.70
CA GLU A 50 10.60 -27.97 -10.96
C GLU A 50 11.56 -27.07 -11.76
N ALA A 51 11.62 -25.77 -11.46
CA ALA A 51 12.51 -24.82 -12.12
C ALA A 51 13.85 -24.62 -11.37
N ASP A 52 13.95 -25.04 -10.11
CA ASP A 52 15.16 -24.89 -9.28
C ASP A 52 16.13 -26.07 -9.43
N ASP A 53 16.59 -26.32 -10.66
CA ASP A 53 17.55 -27.40 -10.97
C ASP A 53 18.89 -27.24 -10.24
N GLN A 54 19.21 -26.02 -9.79
CA GLN A 54 20.48 -25.68 -9.14
C GLN A 54 20.38 -25.67 -7.60
N GLU A 55 19.20 -25.99 -7.03
CA GLU A 55 18.93 -26.04 -5.59
C GLU A 55 19.37 -24.77 -4.85
N VAL A 56 19.12 -23.61 -5.46
CA VAL A 56 19.54 -22.30 -4.93
C VAL A 56 18.50 -21.67 -4.02
N VAL A 57 17.25 -22.13 -4.05
CA VAL A 57 16.17 -21.62 -3.18
C VAL A 57 16.38 -22.14 -1.75
N ARG A 58 16.42 -21.21 -0.80
CA ARG A 58 16.59 -21.52 0.63
C ARG A 58 15.33 -21.34 1.45
N GLU A 59 14.47 -20.43 1.02
CA GLU A 59 13.28 -20.06 1.76
C GLU A 59 12.17 -19.64 0.79
N VAL A 60 10.96 -20.12 1.05
CA VAL A 60 9.73 -19.68 0.39
C VAL A 60 8.71 -19.38 1.48
N GLN A 61 8.28 -18.13 1.57
CA GLN A 61 7.34 -17.69 2.61
C GLN A 61 6.27 -16.77 2.04
N GLU A 62 5.06 -16.86 2.60
CA GLU A 62 3.99 -15.89 2.38
C GLU A 62 4.15 -14.74 3.39
N PHE A 63 4.30 -13.52 2.89
CA PHE A 63 4.39 -12.30 3.69
C PHE A 63 3.27 -11.36 3.26
N PHE A 64 2.20 -11.27 4.07
CA PHE A 64 1.00 -10.51 3.73
C PHE A 64 1.26 -8.99 3.77
N GLY A 65 1.69 -8.46 2.62
CA GLY A 65 1.97 -7.03 2.40
C GLY A 65 1.50 -6.59 1.01
N ASP A 66 0.28 -6.98 0.62
CA ASP A 66 -0.28 -6.77 -0.73
C ASP A 66 -1.04 -5.44 -0.87
N TYR A 67 -0.56 -4.40 -0.19
CA TYR A 67 -1.12 -3.05 -0.13
C TYR A 67 -0.02 -2.02 0.15
N VAL A 68 -0.29 -0.75 -0.13
CA VAL A 68 0.62 0.36 0.16
C VAL A 68 0.10 1.10 1.39
N ALA A 69 0.89 1.12 2.46
CA ALA A 69 0.60 1.92 3.63
C ALA A 69 0.93 3.39 3.33
N VAL A 70 -0.06 4.28 3.52
CA VAL A 70 0.08 5.73 3.29
C VAL A 70 0.27 6.45 4.62
N SER A 71 -0.50 6.05 5.63
CA SER A 71 -0.37 6.49 7.03
C SER A 71 -0.72 5.33 7.96
N PRO A 72 -0.52 5.45 9.29
CA PRO A 72 -0.85 4.39 10.24
C PRO A 72 -2.30 3.88 10.17
N HIS A 73 -3.22 4.68 9.63
CA HIS A 73 -4.65 4.38 9.51
C HIS A 73 -5.18 4.46 8.07
N LEU A 74 -4.29 4.63 7.07
CA LEU A 74 -4.67 4.76 5.66
C LEU A 74 -3.80 3.85 4.79
N PHE A 75 -4.43 3.06 3.94
CA PHE A 75 -3.75 2.26 2.92
C PHE A 75 -4.45 2.41 1.58
N THR A 76 -3.72 2.09 0.51
CA THR A 76 -4.26 1.98 -0.85
C THR A 76 -3.86 0.64 -1.47
N LEU A 77 -4.75 0.10 -2.30
CA LEU A 77 -4.44 -1.09 -3.12
C LEU A 77 -3.80 -0.72 -4.45
N ASN A 78 -3.64 0.58 -4.72
CA ASN A 78 -3.12 1.15 -5.96
C ASN A 78 -3.88 0.64 -7.20
N ILE A 79 -5.21 0.60 -7.11
CA ILE A 79 -6.11 0.16 -8.19
C ILE A 79 -6.74 1.40 -8.83
N ASN A 80 -6.33 1.68 -10.07
CA ASN A 80 -6.95 2.73 -10.88
C ASN A 80 -8.11 2.14 -11.68
N GLY A 81 -9.31 2.68 -11.52
CA GLY A 81 -10.50 2.21 -12.25
C GLY A 81 -10.94 0.80 -11.84
N CYS A 82 -11.50 0.65 -10.64
CA CYS A 82 -11.95 -0.63 -10.13
C CYS A 82 -13.22 -1.17 -10.83
N CYS A 83 -14.04 -0.28 -11.39
CA CYS A 83 -15.31 -0.62 -12.03
C CYS A 83 -15.34 -0.10 -13.46
N GLN A 84 -15.99 -0.85 -14.35
CA GLN A 84 -16.39 -0.40 -15.68
C GLN A 84 -17.90 -0.11 -15.63
N GLY A 85 -18.26 1.17 -15.73
CA GLY A 85 -19.62 1.61 -15.43
C GLY A 85 -19.99 1.32 -13.97
N LEU A 86 -21.06 0.57 -13.75
CA LEU A 86 -21.57 0.24 -12.41
C LEU A 86 -21.14 -1.15 -11.91
N ASN A 87 -20.29 -1.85 -12.67
CA ASN A 87 -19.89 -3.23 -12.38
C ASN A 87 -18.39 -3.34 -12.14
N TRP A 88 -18.01 -4.24 -11.25
CA TRP A 88 -16.63 -4.64 -11.06
C TRP A 88 -16.00 -5.10 -12.37
N SER A 89 -14.77 -4.64 -12.64
CA SER A 89 -13.88 -5.41 -13.48
C SER A 89 -13.49 -6.69 -12.74
N THR A 90 -13.49 -7.83 -13.43
CA THR A 90 -13.18 -9.15 -12.84
C THR A 90 -11.82 -9.14 -12.13
N ASP A 91 -10.80 -8.57 -12.78
CA ASP A 91 -9.45 -8.50 -12.24
C ASP A 91 -9.37 -7.58 -11.01
N SER A 92 -10.09 -6.45 -11.06
CA SER A 92 -10.13 -5.47 -9.97
C SER A 92 -10.83 -6.03 -8.72
N LEU A 93 -11.89 -6.84 -8.88
CA LEU A 93 -12.56 -7.51 -7.76
C LEU A 93 -11.64 -8.55 -7.11
N ALA A 94 -10.97 -9.38 -7.90
CA ALA A 94 -10.00 -10.35 -7.41
C ALA A 94 -8.83 -9.67 -6.69
N ARG A 95 -8.26 -8.61 -7.29
CA ARG A 95 -7.19 -7.80 -6.71
C ARG A 95 -7.62 -7.12 -5.41
N SER A 96 -8.83 -6.59 -5.35
CA SER A 96 -9.39 -5.94 -4.15
C SER A 96 -9.59 -6.95 -3.02
N THR A 97 -10.10 -8.15 -3.34
CA THR A 97 -10.28 -9.25 -2.39
C THR A 97 -8.95 -9.71 -1.81
N GLN A 98 -7.95 -9.92 -2.67
CA GLN A 98 -6.58 -10.27 -2.27
C GLN A 98 -5.96 -9.21 -1.36
N GLY A 99 -6.07 -7.94 -1.74
CA GLY A 99 -5.53 -6.82 -0.98
C GLY A 99 -6.17 -6.68 0.39
N LEU A 100 -7.50 -6.73 0.48
CA LEU A 100 -8.21 -6.69 1.76
C LEU A 100 -7.88 -7.89 2.65
N THR A 101 -7.82 -9.09 2.08
CA THR A 101 -7.43 -10.30 2.82
C THR A 101 -6.01 -10.14 3.39
N SER A 102 -5.08 -9.62 2.59
CA SER A 102 -3.71 -9.32 3.04
C SER A 102 -3.72 -8.35 4.23
N VAL A 103 -4.43 -7.22 4.13
CA VAL A 103 -4.56 -6.24 5.24
C VAL A 103 -5.07 -6.90 6.53
N LEU A 104 -6.11 -7.74 6.43
CA LEU A 104 -6.68 -8.42 7.60
C LEU A 104 -5.68 -9.37 8.27
N LEU A 105 -4.88 -10.09 7.46
CA LEU A 105 -3.85 -10.99 7.94
C LEU A 105 -2.68 -10.22 8.57
N SER A 106 -2.23 -9.11 7.98
CA SER A 106 -1.18 -8.25 8.54
C SER A 106 -1.57 -7.68 9.89
N LEU A 107 -2.84 -7.26 10.04
CA LEU A 107 -3.40 -6.75 11.29
C LEU A 107 -3.80 -7.86 12.28
N LYS A 108 -3.73 -9.14 11.86
CA LYS A 108 -4.19 -10.31 12.62
C LYS A 108 -5.63 -10.16 13.12
N LYS A 109 -6.54 -9.77 12.24
CA LYS A 109 -7.98 -9.56 12.54
C LYS A 109 -8.86 -10.47 11.70
N CYS A 110 -9.80 -11.14 12.35
CA CYS A 110 -10.92 -11.85 11.69
C CYS A 110 -12.21 -11.06 11.91
N PRO A 111 -12.66 -10.23 10.95
CA PRO A 111 -13.72 -9.26 11.18
C PRO A 111 -15.13 -9.81 10.90
N MET A 112 -16.12 -9.18 11.54
CA MET A 112 -17.49 -9.19 11.04
C MET A 112 -17.60 -8.27 9.82
N ILE A 113 -17.99 -8.81 8.68
CA ILE A 113 -18.08 -8.05 7.42
C ILE A 113 -19.46 -7.43 7.29
N ARG A 114 -19.50 -6.10 7.17
CA ARG A 114 -20.67 -5.28 6.88
C ARG A 114 -20.45 -4.55 5.55
N TYR A 115 -21.51 -4.32 4.79
CA TYR A 115 -21.43 -3.60 3.53
C TYR A 115 -22.64 -2.70 3.36
N GLN A 116 -22.48 -1.68 2.50
CA GLN A 116 -23.56 -0.77 2.14
C GLN A 116 -24.64 -1.50 1.32
N ASN A 117 -25.87 -1.52 1.83
CA ASN A 117 -26.97 -2.29 1.23
C ASN A 117 -27.39 -1.78 -0.16
N SER A 118 -27.23 -0.48 -0.44
CA SER A 118 -27.56 0.11 -1.74
C SER A 118 -26.52 -0.20 -2.83
N SER A 119 -25.39 -0.83 -2.49
CA SER A 119 -24.31 -1.11 -3.44
C SER A 119 -24.12 -2.62 -3.66
N GLU A 120 -24.48 -3.05 -4.88
CA GLU A 120 -24.22 -4.42 -5.34
C GLU A 120 -22.72 -4.73 -5.44
N THR A 121 -21.91 -3.74 -5.81
CA THR A 121 -20.44 -3.88 -5.89
C THR A 121 -19.85 -4.10 -4.50
N ALA A 122 -20.30 -3.35 -3.48
CA ALA A 122 -19.89 -3.56 -2.09
C ALA A 122 -20.28 -4.95 -1.58
N ARG A 123 -21.50 -5.41 -1.89
CA ARG A 123 -21.97 -6.76 -1.54
C ARG A 123 -21.08 -7.85 -2.14
N ARG A 124 -20.78 -7.78 -3.44
CA ARG A 124 -19.93 -8.78 -4.12
C ARG A 124 -18.52 -8.84 -3.54
N LEU A 125 -17.93 -7.70 -3.19
CA LEU A 125 -16.62 -7.67 -2.54
C LEU A 125 -16.69 -8.29 -1.13
N ALA A 126 -17.72 -7.97 -0.36
CA ALA A 126 -17.94 -8.55 0.96
C ALA A 126 -18.08 -10.07 0.92
N GLU A 127 -18.84 -10.60 -0.05
CA GLU A 127 -19.01 -12.04 -0.27
C GLU A 127 -17.70 -12.70 -0.71
N SER A 128 -16.94 -12.08 -1.61
CA SER A 128 -15.64 -12.58 -2.07
C SER A 128 -14.61 -12.66 -0.93
N VAL A 129 -14.54 -11.63 -0.09
CA VAL A 129 -13.68 -11.63 1.10
C VAL A 129 -14.13 -12.70 2.10
N ARG A 130 -15.45 -12.83 2.34
CA ARG A 130 -15.99 -13.87 3.24
C ARG A 130 -15.66 -15.28 2.75
N GLN A 131 -15.80 -15.53 1.45
CA GLN A 131 -15.45 -16.82 0.84
C GLN A 131 -13.96 -17.11 1.01
N THR A 132 -13.10 -16.10 0.83
CA THR A 132 -11.65 -16.23 0.99
C THR A 132 -11.28 -16.57 2.44
N ILE A 133 -11.86 -15.87 3.42
CA ILE A 133 -11.67 -16.16 4.85
C ILE A 133 -12.10 -17.59 5.19
N ASN A 134 -13.26 -18.04 4.67
CA ASN A 134 -13.76 -19.38 4.92
C ASN A 134 -12.88 -20.47 4.29
N LYS A 135 -12.36 -20.21 3.08
CA LYS A 135 -11.46 -21.14 2.39
C LYS A 135 -10.13 -21.27 3.14
N GLU A 136 -9.58 -20.16 3.61
CA GLU A 136 -8.30 -20.08 4.31
C GLU A 136 -8.49 -19.93 5.83
N ALA A 137 -9.48 -20.63 6.41
CA ALA A 137 -9.89 -20.42 7.81
C ALA A 137 -8.75 -20.57 8.81
N ALA A 138 -7.82 -21.49 8.56
CA ALA A 138 -6.63 -21.71 9.39
C ALA A 138 -5.73 -20.47 9.51
N LEU A 139 -5.64 -19.64 8.45
CA LEU A 139 -4.86 -18.39 8.49
C LEU A 139 -5.52 -17.31 9.36
N PHE A 140 -6.82 -17.44 9.64
CA PHE A 140 -7.63 -16.49 10.41
C PHE A 140 -7.89 -16.93 11.86
N GLU A 141 -7.26 -18.03 12.32
CA GLU A 141 -7.33 -18.50 13.70
C GLU A 141 -6.50 -17.62 14.65
N PHE A 142 -6.99 -16.41 14.90
CA PHE A 142 -6.37 -15.48 15.82
C PHE A 142 -6.95 -15.58 17.23
N ARG A 143 -6.21 -15.02 18.21
CA ARG A 143 -6.73 -14.83 19.56
C ARG A 143 -8.02 -13.99 19.50
N LYS A 144 -9.11 -14.53 20.05
CA LYS A 144 -10.39 -13.83 20.11
C LYS A 144 -10.26 -12.57 20.96
N THR A 145 -10.85 -11.48 20.47
CA THR A 145 -11.03 -10.23 21.19
C THR A 145 -12.44 -10.17 21.78
N ASP A 146 -12.63 -9.45 22.89
CA ASP A 146 -13.94 -9.30 23.53
C ASP A 146 -14.97 -8.65 22.60
N VAL A 147 -14.52 -7.69 21.80
CA VAL A 147 -15.30 -7.06 20.72
C VAL A 147 -14.74 -7.52 19.38
N ALA A 148 -15.61 -8.07 18.53
CA ALA A 148 -15.22 -8.49 17.19
C ALA A 148 -14.89 -7.25 16.32
N PRO A 149 -13.75 -7.25 15.59
CA PRO A 149 -13.44 -6.17 14.66
C PRO A 149 -14.46 -6.13 13.52
N ILE A 150 -14.70 -4.97 12.93
CA ILE A 150 -15.67 -4.80 11.83
C ILE A 150 -14.91 -4.37 10.58
N LEU A 151 -15.18 -5.05 9.47
CA LEU A 151 -14.82 -4.58 8.13
C LEU A 151 -16.08 -3.99 7.49
N LEU A 152 -16.10 -2.68 7.31
CA LEU A 152 -17.19 -1.97 6.64
C LEU A 152 -16.78 -1.63 5.20
N ILE A 153 -17.54 -2.15 4.23
CA ILE A 153 -17.31 -1.91 2.80
C ILE A 153 -18.36 -0.90 2.30
N LEU A 154 -17.87 0.25 1.83
CA LEU A 154 -18.68 1.35 1.33
C LEU A 154 -18.44 1.57 -0.17
N ASP A 155 -19.40 2.22 -0.81
CA ASP A 155 -19.33 2.62 -2.20
C ASP A 155 -19.19 4.13 -2.31
N ARG A 156 -18.22 4.59 -3.09
CA ARG A 156 -17.96 6.02 -3.30
C ARG A 156 -19.15 6.76 -3.91
N ARG A 157 -20.05 6.07 -4.60
CA ARG A 157 -21.24 6.67 -5.22
C ARG A 157 -22.23 7.27 -4.21
N ASP A 158 -22.20 6.82 -2.95
CA ASP A 158 -23.04 7.40 -1.88
C ASP A 158 -22.59 8.82 -1.51
N ASP A 159 -21.31 9.11 -1.67
CA ASP A 159 -20.67 10.39 -1.36
C ASP A 159 -19.74 10.80 -2.50
N ALA A 160 -20.36 11.33 -3.55
CA ALA A 160 -19.68 11.90 -4.71
C ALA A 160 -19.18 13.33 -4.46
N VAL A 161 -19.60 13.98 -3.37
CA VAL A 161 -19.26 15.38 -3.09
C VAL A 161 -17.85 15.50 -2.52
N THR A 162 -17.51 14.70 -1.50
CA THR A 162 -16.20 14.75 -0.84
C THR A 162 -14.99 14.77 -1.79
N PRO A 163 -14.88 13.89 -2.81
CA PRO A 163 -13.71 13.89 -3.69
C PRO A 163 -13.62 15.11 -4.63
N ILE A 164 -14.67 15.92 -4.76
CA ILE A 164 -14.73 17.10 -5.66
C ILE A 164 -14.56 18.40 -4.86
N LEU A 165 -14.67 18.36 -3.53
CA LEU A 165 -14.46 19.53 -2.69
C LEU A 165 -12.97 19.92 -2.64
N ASN A 166 -12.70 21.21 -2.78
CA ASN A 166 -11.37 21.76 -2.54
C ASN A 166 -10.97 21.54 -1.08
N GLN A 167 -9.75 21.07 -0.88
CA GLN A 167 -9.18 20.69 0.40
C GLN A 167 -8.22 21.76 0.90
N TRP A 168 -8.32 22.07 2.19
CA TRP A 168 -7.54 23.13 2.84
C TRP A 168 -6.63 22.62 3.96
N THR A 169 -6.59 21.31 4.20
CA THR A 169 -5.62 20.69 5.10
C THR A 169 -4.35 20.34 4.35
N TYR A 170 -3.17 20.43 4.99
CA TYR A 170 -1.88 20.34 4.31
C TYR A 170 -1.75 19.17 3.32
N GLN A 171 -1.92 17.94 3.80
CA GLN A 171 -1.74 16.74 2.98
C GLN A 171 -2.74 16.69 1.82
N ALA A 172 -4.01 16.97 2.09
CA ALA A 172 -5.06 16.89 1.10
C ALA A 172 -4.92 17.99 0.03
N MET A 173 -4.57 19.20 0.42
CA MET A 173 -4.31 20.33 -0.49
C MET A 173 -3.12 20.03 -1.42
N VAL A 174 -2.04 19.46 -0.88
CA VAL A 174 -0.89 19.04 -1.71
C VAL A 174 -1.28 17.94 -2.69
N HIS A 175 -2.05 16.95 -2.24
CA HIS A 175 -2.53 15.87 -3.13
C HIS A 175 -3.45 16.40 -4.24
N GLU A 176 -4.27 17.40 -3.95
CA GLU A 176 -5.19 18.01 -4.92
C GLU A 176 -4.45 18.86 -5.96
N LEU A 177 -3.53 19.73 -5.53
CA LEU A 177 -2.89 20.70 -6.43
C LEU A 177 -1.66 20.16 -7.15
N ILE A 178 -0.90 19.25 -6.52
CA ILE A 178 0.38 18.75 -7.02
C ILE A 178 0.31 17.25 -7.32
N GLY A 179 -0.46 16.51 -6.53
CA GLY A 179 -0.50 15.05 -6.59
C GLY A 179 0.59 14.43 -5.73
N ILE A 180 0.18 13.52 -4.85
CA ILE A 180 1.10 12.68 -4.07
C ILE A 180 1.00 11.26 -4.63
N ALA A 181 2.13 10.74 -5.13
CA ALA A 181 2.23 9.38 -5.63
C ALA A 181 3.33 8.65 -4.86
N ASN A 182 2.98 7.58 -4.12
CA ASN A 182 3.92 6.81 -3.29
C ASN A 182 4.79 7.71 -2.37
N SER A 183 4.13 8.63 -1.67
CA SER A 183 4.78 9.61 -0.76
C SER A 183 5.78 10.54 -1.44
N ARG A 184 5.71 10.71 -2.76
CA ARG A 184 6.55 11.63 -3.55
C ARG A 184 5.69 12.66 -4.26
N ILE A 185 6.23 13.87 -4.38
CA ILE A 185 5.67 14.97 -5.16
C ILE A 185 6.63 15.35 -6.28
N ASN A 186 6.08 15.69 -7.43
CA ASN A 186 6.84 16.17 -8.57
C ASN A 186 6.63 17.68 -8.74
N LEU A 187 7.71 18.43 -8.56
CA LEU A 187 7.76 19.89 -8.66
C LEU A 187 8.46 20.37 -9.94
N SER A 188 8.74 19.49 -10.90
CA SER A 188 9.48 19.83 -12.14
C SER A 188 8.85 20.98 -12.95
N ASN A 189 7.54 21.16 -12.81
CA ASN A 189 6.77 22.17 -13.54
C ASN A 189 6.69 23.51 -12.80
N VAL A 190 7.25 23.61 -11.58
CA VAL A 190 7.23 24.83 -10.78
C VAL A 190 8.37 25.76 -11.23
N PRO A 191 8.08 27.02 -11.62
CA PRO A 191 9.10 27.94 -12.08
C PRO A 191 10.06 28.31 -10.94
N GLY A 192 11.36 28.27 -11.21
CA GLY A 192 12.40 28.67 -10.25
C GLY A 192 12.83 27.59 -9.25
N ILE A 193 12.34 26.34 -9.39
CA ILE A 193 12.75 25.22 -8.53
C ILE A 193 14.20 24.79 -8.83
N SER A 194 14.99 24.47 -7.80
CA SER A 194 16.31 23.87 -7.98
C SER A 194 16.19 22.44 -8.51
N LYS A 195 17.23 21.94 -9.20
CA LYS A 195 17.25 20.55 -9.70
C LYS A 195 17.08 19.52 -8.58
N GLU A 196 17.57 19.84 -7.39
CA GLU A 196 17.51 18.98 -6.20
C GLU A 196 16.10 18.88 -5.61
N LEU A 197 15.25 19.89 -5.83
CA LEU A 197 13.88 19.96 -5.31
C LEU A 197 12.83 19.56 -6.36
N GLN A 198 13.23 19.01 -7.50
CA GLN A 198 12.29 18.55 -8.53
C GLN A 198 11.43 17.37 -8.05
N GLU A 199 11.99 16.53 -7.19
CA GLU A 199 11.28 15.43 -6.55
C GLU A 199 11.48 15.54 -5.04
N VAL A 200 10.38 15.62 -4.30
CA VAL A 200 10.40 15.73 -2.83
C VAL A 200 9.62 14.57 -2.24
N VAL A 201 10.16 14.00 -1.16
CA VAL A 201 9.50 12.93 -0.39
C VAL A 201 8.74 13.58 0.76
N LEU A 202 7.44 13.32 0.85
CA LEU A 202 6.59 13.71 1.97
C LEU A 202 6.29 12.46 2.82
N SER A 203 7.09 12.25 3.86
CA SER A 203 6.92 11.13 4.78
C SER A 203 6.78 11.62 6.23
N PRO A 204 5.68 11.32 6.94
CA PRO A 204 5.53 11.70 8.34
C PRO A 204 6.54 10.97 9.25
N GLU A 205 7.19 9.90 8.78
CA GLU A 205 8.21 9.17 9.55
C GLU A 205 9.60 9.82 9.48
N HIS A 206 9.84 10.65 8.46
CA HIS A 206 11.14 11.27 8.21
C HIS A 206 11.10 12.80 8.26
N ASP A 207 9.91 13.38 8.36
CA ASP A 207 9.68 14.83 8.42
C ASP A 207 8.75 15.15 9.59
N GLU A 208 9.34 15.62 10.70
CA GLU A 208 8.61 16.02 11.91
C GLU A 208 7.69 17.21 11.66
N PHE A 209 8.09 18.16 10.81
CA PHE A 209 7.26 19.32 10.49
C PHE A 209 6.01 18.85 9.74
N TYR A 210 6.19 18.02 8.72
CA TYR A 210 5.07 17.44 7.99
C TYR A 210 4.16 16.61 8.90
N ALA A 211 4.73 15.74 9.76
CA ALA A 211 3.94 14.91 10.68
C ALA A 211 3.04 15.73 11.60
N ASN A 212 3.55 16.85 12.14
CA ASN A 212 2.80 17.71 13.05
C ASN A 212 1.76 18.59 12.33
N ASN A 213 1.96 18.88 11.04
CA ASN A 213 1.12 19.82 10.28
C ASN A 213 0.23 19.15 9.23
N MET A 214 0.32 17.82 9.04
CA MET A 214 -0.33 17.14 7.91
C MET A 214 -1.85 17.35 7.83
N TYR A 215 -2.50 17.54 8.99
CA TYR A 215 -3.95 17.77 9.12
C TYR A 215 -4.30 19.22 9.48
N SER A 216 -3.31 20.09 9.66
CA SER A 216 -3.54 21.51 9.94
C SER A 216 -4.11 22.22 8.73
N ASN A 217 -4.91 23.25 8.97
CA ASN A 217 -5.49 24.05 7.89
C ASN A 217 -4.45 25.00 7.29
N PHE A 218 -4.71 25.50 6.08
CA PHE A 218 -3.78 26.36 5.35
C PHE A 218 -3.37 27.64 6.11
N GLY A 219 -4.26 28.22 6.92
CA GLY A 219 -3.94 29.39 7.75
C GLY A 219 -2.96 29.07 8.88
N GLU A 220 -3.17 27.95 9.57
CA GLU A 220 -2.28 27.45 10.62
C GLU A 220 -0.90 27.09 10.08
N ILE A 221 -0.83 26.43 8.92
CA ILE A 221 0.45 26.10 8.26
C ILE A 221 1.25 27.38 7.99
N GLY A 222 0.60 28.46 7.56
CA GLY A 222 1.28 29.74 7.33
C GLY A 222 1.96 30.30 8.58
N ASN A 223 1.30 30.21 9.74
CA ASN A 223 1.89 30.61 11.02
C ASN A 223 3.02 29.65 11.44
N ASN A 224 2.80 28.34 11.32
CA ASN A 224 3.78 27.33 11.73
C ASN A 224 5.05 27.35 10.87
N ILE A 225 4.94 27.69 9.59
CA ILE A 225 6.10 27.92 8.70
C ILE A 225 6.90 29.15 9.16
N LYS A 226 6.22 30.22 9.57
CA LYS A 226 6.87 31.43 10.06
C LYS A 226 7.65 31.13 11.34
N ASP A 227 7.04 30.43 12.29
CA ASP A 227 7.68 30.03 13.54
C ASP A 227 8.91 29.14 13.28
N LEU A 228 8.80 28.17 12.35
CA LEU A 228 9.93 27.33 11.92
C LEU A 228 11.08 28.16 11.34
N MET A 229 10.76 29.18 10.52
CA MET A 229 11.77 30.06 9.92
C MET A 229 12.47 30.92 10.99
N ASP A 230 11.72 31.45 11.95
CA ASP A 230 12.26 32.25 13.05
C ASP A 230 13.18 31.41 13.97
N GLU A 231 12.80 30.16 14.25
CA GLU A 231 13.66 29.19 14.95
C GLU A 231 14.94 28.88 14.17
N PHE A 232 14.83 28.64 12.87
CA PHE A 232 15.97 28.34 12.00
C PHE A 232 16.96 29.52 11.95
N GLN A 233 16.47 30.75 11.84
CA GLN A 233 17.31 31.95 11.87
C GLN A 233 18.02 32.12 13.22
N THR A 234 17.32 31.82 14.33
CA THR A 234 17.89 31.90 15.67
C THR A 234 18.99 30.86 15.87
N LYS A 235 18.76 29.61 15.44
CA LYS A 235 19.75 28.52 15.51
C LYS A 235 20.96 28.78 14.61
N SER A 236 20.75 29.27 13.38
CA SER A 236 21.85 29.59 12.46
C SER A 236 22.77 30.68 13.02
N LYS A 237 22.20 31.76 13.58
CA LYS A 237 22.98 32.84 14.23
C LYS A 237 23.75 32.37 15.46
N SER A 238 23.27 31.33 16.14
CA SER A 238 23.96 30.74 17.30
C SER A 238 25.12 29.81 16.91
N HIS A 239 25.05 29.18 15.74
CA HIS A 239 26.11 28.33 15.20
C HIS A 239 27.23 29.09 14.47
N GLU A 240 26.99 30.34 14.07
CA GLU A 240 28.00 31.23 13.51
C GLU A 240 28.87 31.93 14.58
N LYS A 241 28.59 31.73 15.88
CA LYS A 241 29.41 32.21 17.01
C LYS A 241 30.26 31.10 17.60
#